data_AF-A0A933HQU1-F1
#
_entry.id   AF-A0A933HQU1-F1
#
_cell.length_a   1.000
_cell.length_b   1.000
_cell.length_c   1.000
_cell.angle_alpha   90.00
_cell.angle_beta   90.00
_cell.angle_gamma   90.00
#
_symmetry.space_group_name_H-M   'P 1'
#
loop_
_entity.id
_entity.type
_entity.pdbx_description
1 polymer ?
#
loop_
_entity_poly.entity_id
_entity_poly.type
_entity_poly.pdbx_seq_one_letter_code
_entity_poly.pdbx_strand_id
1 'polypeptide(L)'
;MGYKIEAVPLDEMIPLSTNFAERHIHFGAYGSVQVYIFDPYAIALSKLDRGNESDLQDIVFLAQRHYIDLDALEQMLTSANPRANEYDLDPKQMSKNLETVRQMLNA
;
A
#
# COMPACT_ATOMS: atom_id res chain seq x y z
N MET A 1 -12.44 -28.41 12.45
CA MET A 1 -11.74 -28.02 11.21
C MET A 1 -10.73 -26.96 11.63
N GLY A 2 -9.43 -27.26 11.64
CA GLY A 2 -8.40 -26.32 12.07
C GLY A 2 -7.98 -25.43 10.91
N TYR A 3 -8.02 -24.11 11.08
CA TYR A 3 -7.44 -23.19 10.12
C TYR A 3 -5.91 -23.30 10.19
N LYS A 4 -5.28 -23.66 9.08
CA LYS A 4 -3.83 -23.61 8.96
C LYS A 4 -3.46 -22.14 8.81
N ILE A 5 -2.83 -21.58 9.83
CA ILE A 5 -2.28 -20.22 9.78
C ILE A 5 -0.86 -20.34 9.25
N GLU A 6 -0.61 -19.83 8.05
CA GLU A 6 0.73 -19.62 7.50
C GLU A 6 0.98 -18.12 7.45
N ALA A 7 2.15 -17.69 7.92
CA ALA A 7 2.59 -16.31 7.78
C ALA A 7 2.97 -16.08 6.31
N VAL A 8 2.37 -15.08 5.67
CA VAL A 8 2.79 -14.59 4.37
C VAL A 8 3.71 -13.39 4.61
N PRO A 9 5.01 -13.48 4.30
CA PRO A 9 5.94 -12.37 4.51
C PRO A 9 5.58 -11.22 3.58
N LEU A 10 5.20 -10.07 4.14
CA LEU A 10 4.79 -8.89 3.34
C LEU A 10 5.94 -8.34 2.49
N ASP A 11 7.16 -8.50 2.96
CA ASP A 11 8.39 -8.18 2.24
C ASP A 11 8.64 -9.08 1.01
N GLU A 12 7.93 -10.19 0.88
CA GLU A 12 7.90 -11.03 -0.33
C GLU A 12 6.78 -10.62 -1.31
N MET A 13 5.91 -9.69 -0.92
CA MET A 13 4.76 -9.27 -1.73
C MET A 13 4.86 -7.85 -2.26
N ILE A 14 5.57 -6.97 -1.54
CA ILE A 14 5.67 -5.55 -1.86
C ILE A 14 7.00 -4.95 -1.37
N PRO A 15 7.50 -3.91 -2.04
CA PRO A 15 8.67 -3.19 -1.59
C PRO A 15 8.34 -2.41 -0.30
N LEU A 16 8.78 -2.94 0.85
CA LEU A 16 8.71 -2.25 2.13
C LEU A 16 9.85 -1.21 2.22
N SER A 17 9.56 0.00 2.70
CA SER A 17 10.63 0.96 3.00
C SER A 17 11.24 0.70 4.37
N THR A 18 12.45 1.21 4.60
CA THR A 18 13.28 0.97 5.80
C THR A 18 12.60 1.27 7.14
N ASN A 19 11.59 2.13 7.14
CA ASN A 19 10.82 2.58 8.30
C ASN A 19 9.38 2.03 8.34
N PHE A 20 9.04 0.98 7.57
CA PHE A 20 7.68 0.41 7.57
C PHE A 20 7.22 0.00 8.98
N ALA A 21 8.14 -0.55 9.79
CA ALA A 21 7.89 -1.00 11.16
C ALA A 21 7.68 0.16 12.16
N GLU A 22 7.78 1.41 11.73
CA GLU A 22 7.51 2.58 12.56
C GLU A 22 6.19 3.26 12.16
N ARG A 23 5.58 2.84 11.05
CA ARG A 23 4.37 3.45 10.48
C ARG A 23 3.06 2.76 10.89
N HIS A 24 3.10 1.94 11.94
CA HIS A 24 1.89 1.33 12.46
C HIS A 24 0.95 2.40 13.00
N ILE A 25 -0.30 2.41 12.54
CA ILE A 25 -1.32 3.30 13.06
C ILE A 25 -2.22 2.49 13.99
N HIS A 26 -2.28 2.88 15.26
CA HIS A 26 -3.30 2.34 16.16
C HIS A 26 -4.68 2.81 15.69
N PHE A 27 -5.51 1.85 15.27
CA PHE A 27 -6.84 2.14 14.77
C PHE A 27 -7.86 2.18 15.91
N GLY A 28 -7.71 1.25 16.87
CA GLY A 28 -8.59 1.17 18.03
C GLY A 28 -8.53 -0.18 18.73
N ALA A 29 -9.47 -0.38 19.66
CA ALA A 29 -9.62 -1.63 20.39
C ALA A 29 -11.05 -2.16 20.27
N TYR A 30 -11.18 -3.46 20.13
CA TYR A 30 -12.46 -4.17 20.14
C TYR A 30 -12.41 -5.23 21.24
N GLY A 31 -12.93 -4.88 22.43
CA GLY A 31 -12.76 -5.69 23.64
C GLY A 31 -11.30 -5.78 24.04
N SER A 32 -10.76 -7.00 24.11
CA SER A 32 -9.36 -7.27 24.43
C SER A 32 -8.42 -7.27 23.22
N VAL A 33 -8.92 -6.99 22.01
CA VAL A 33 -8.12 -7.01 20.78
C VAL A 33 -7.74 -5.59 20.38
N GLN A 34 -6.43 -5.35 20.24
CA GLN A 34 -5.90 -4.11 19.69
C GLN A 34 -5.74 -4.24 18.17
N VAL A 35 -6.22 -3.25 17.43
CA VAL A 35 -6.17 -3.23 15.96
C VAL A 35 -5.21 -2.15 15.51
N TYR A 36 -4.26 -2.55 14.67
CA TYR A 36 -3.27 -1.68 14.06
C TYR A 36 -3.33 -1.81 12.55
N ILE A 37 -3.22 -0.68 11.86
CA ILE A 37 -2.90 -0.65 10.43
C ILE A 37 -1.38 -0.80 10.34
N PHE A 38 -0.92 -1.77 9.55
CA PHE A 38 0.50 -2.10 9.46
C PHE A 38 1.33 -0.97 8.85
N ASP A 39 1.12 -0.67 7.57
CA ASP A 39 1.75 0.45 6.88
C ASP A 39 0.83 0.92 5.75
N PRO A 40 0.29 2.15 5.80
CA PRO A 40 -0.57 2.69 4.75
C PRO A 40 0.09 2.71 3.36
N TYR A 41 1.41 2.89 3.28
CA TYR A 41 2.13 2.89 2.00
C TYR A 41 2.21 1.49 1.39
N ALA A 42 2.45 0.47 2.22
CA ALA A 42 2.41 -0.93 1.81
C ALA A 42 1.02 -1.32 1.23
N ILE A 43 -0.05 -0.87 1.88
CA ILE A 43 -1.42 -1.05 1.40
C ILE A 43 -1.60 -0.34 0.05
N ALA A 44 -1.19 0.93 -0.06
CA ALA A 44 -1.32 1.70 -1.28
C ALA A 44 -0.55 1.08 -2.47
N LEU A 45 0.67 0.60 -2.25
CA LEU A 45 1.47 -0.08 -3.28
C LEU A 45 0.78 -1.36 -3.77
N SER A 46 0.27 -2.19 -2.86
CA SER A 46 -0.47 -3.41 -3.21
C SER A 46 -1.73 -3.11 -4.03
N LYS A 47 -2.36 -1.95 -3.78
CA LYS A 47 -3.56 -1.50 -4.50
C LYS A 47 -3.23 -0.88 -5.85
N LEU A 48 -2.12 -0.16 -5.96
CA LEU A 48 -1.63 0.38 -7.23
C LEU A 48 -1.30 -0.71 -8.23
N ASP A 49 -0.82 -1.87 -7.79
CA ASP A 49 -0.53 -3.00 -8.67
C ASP A 49 -1.83 -3.60 -9.28
N ARG A 50 -2.84 -3.87 -8.45
CA ARG A 50 -4.13 -4.42 -8.91
C ARG A 50 -4.99 -3.44 -9.69
N GLY A 51 -5.06 -2.18 -9.24
CA GLY A 51 -5.64 -1.06 -9.98
C GLY A 51 -7.14 -1.12 -10.30
N ASN A 52 -7.96 -1.93 -9.61
CA ASN A 52 -9.41 -1.87 -9.79
C ASN A 52 -10.00 -0.56 -9.21
N GLU A 53 -11.22 -0.21 -9.61
CA GLU A 53 -11.83 1.07 -9.23
C GLU A 53 -11.88 1.29 -7.70
N SER A 54 -12.25 0.25 -6.94
CA SER A 54 -12.24 0.31 -5.47
C SER A 54 -10.84 0.48 -4.89
N ASP A 55 -9.82 -0.15 -5.47
CA ASP A 55 -8.43 0.02 -5.06
C ASP A 55 -7.97 1.47 -5.26
N LEU A 56 -8.35 2.13 -6.37
CA LEU A 56 -8.03 3.53 -6.61
C LEU A 56 -8.75 4.47 -5.63
N GLN A 57 -10.03 4.22 -5.35
CA GLN A 57 -10.81 4.97 -4.35
C GLN A 57 -10.21 4.83 -2.95
N ASP A 58 -9.73 3.64 -2.58
CA ASP A 58 -9.06 3.43 -1.31
C ASP A 58 -7.76 4.24 -1.21
N ILE A 59 -6.97 4.33 -2.30
CA ILE A 59 -5.76 5.16 -2.32
C ILE A 59 -6.11 6.65 -2.20
N VAL A 60 -7.16 7.11 -2.89
CA VAL A 60 -7.69 8.48 -2.75
C VAL A 60 -8.07 8.75 -1.29
N PHE A 61 -8.79 7.83 -0.65
CA PHE A 61 -9.14 7.95 0.77
C PHE A 61 -7.89 8.06 1.66
N LEU A 62 -6.89 7.21 1.45
CA LEU A 62 -5.64 7.25 2.22
C LEU A 62 -4.92 8.59 2.06
N ALA A 63 -4.87 9.14 0.85
CA ALA A 63 -4.24 10.43 0.56
C ALA A 63 -5.03 11.61 1.17
N GLN A 64 -6.35 11.65 1.01
CA GLN A 64 -7.21 12.71 1.58
C GLN A 64 -7.18 12.73 3.11
N ARG A 65 -6.98 11.58 3.75
CA ARG A 65 -6.84 11.47 5.20
C ARG A 65 -5.41 11.69 5.69
N HIS A 66 -4.48 12.03 4.79
CA HIS A 66 -3.06 12.23 5.08
C HIS A 66 -2.37 11.00 5.70
N TYR A 67 -2.87 9.79 5.42
CA TYR A 67 -2.19 8.55 5.81
C TYR A 67 -1.02 8.22 4.89
N ILE A 68 -1.05 8.75 3.66
CA ILE A 68 0.03 8.68 2.69
C ILE A 68 0.21 10.03 2.00
N ASP A 69 1.40 10.26 1.48
CA ASP A 69 1.74 11.33 0.56
C ASP A 69 2.00 10.71 -0.83
N LEU A 70 1.41 11.28 -1.88
CA LEU A 70 1.51 10.69 -3.22
C LEU A 70 2.91 10.84 -3.84
N ASP A 71 3.65 11.88 -3.48
CA ASP A 71 5.01 12.08 -3.99
C ASP A 71 5.96 11.08 -3.29
N ALA A 72 5.77 10.83 -1.99
CA ALA A 72 6.47 9.76 -1.28
C ALA A 72 6.15 8.37 -1.84
N LEU A 73 4.88 8.11 -2.19
CA LEU A 73 4.47 6.85 -2.81
C LEU A 73 5.14 6.64 -4.19
N GLU A 74 5.24 7.71 -4.99
CA GLU A 74 5.95 7.70 -6.27
C GLU A 74 7.45 7.43 -6.12
N GLN A 75 8.08 8.03 -5.10
CA GLN A 75 9.49 7.78 -4.78
C GLN A 75 9.72 6.31 -4.39
N MET A 76 8.80 5.71 -3.62
CA MET A 76 8.87 4.28 -3.28
C MET A 76 8.76 3.40 -4.54
N LEU A 77 7.82 3.70 -5.43
CA LEU A 77 7.67 2.98 -6.71
C LEU A 77 8.95 3.04 -7.54
N THR A 78 9.54 4.24 -7.66
CA THR A 78 10.78 4.45 -8.41
C THR A 78 11.97 3.71 -7.79
N SER A 79 12.05 3.72 -6.45
CA SER A 79 13.13 3.07 -5.69
C SER A 79 13.02 1.54 -5.71
N ALA A 80 11.79 1.02 -5.82
CA ALA A 80 11.51 -0.41 -5.90
C ALA A 80 11.71 -1.01 -7.30
N ASN A 81 11.70 -0.17 -8.34
CA ASN A 81 11.83 -0.57 -9.73
C ASN A 81 13.01 -1.54 -10.05
N PRO A 82 14.21 -1.42 -9.43
CA PRO A 82 15.29 -2.39 -9.64
C PRO A 82 14.98 -3.81 -9.15
N ARG A 83 14.02 -3.94 -8.22
CA ARG A 83 13.56 -5.21 -7.61
C ARG A 83 12.13 -5.56 -8.03
N ALA A 84 11.50 -4.82 -8.94
CA ALA A 84 10.10 -5.04 -9.31
C ALA A 84 9.84 -6.46 -9.86
N ASN A 85 10.81 -7.01 -10.62
CA ASN A 85 10.76 -8.38 -11.13
C ASN A 85 10.80 -9.44 -10.01
N GLU A 86 11.27 -9.11 -8.82
CA GLU A 86 11.30 -10.01 -7.65
C GLU A 86 9.90 -10.21 -7.07
N TYR A 87 8.98 -9.27 -7.33
CA TYR A 87 7.64 -9.21 -6.75
C TYR A 87 6.52 -9.31 -7.80
N ASP A 88 6.87 -9.64 -9.05
CA ASP A 88 5.95 -9.71 -10.20
C ASP A 88 5.09 -8.45 -10.41
N LEU A 89 5.63 -7.28 -10.03
CA LEU A 89 4.94 -6.00 -10.16
C LEU A 89 5.07 -5.46 -11.59
N ASP A 90 4.07 -4.70 -12.06
CA ASP A 90 4.16 -3.91 -13.30
C ASP A 90 4.30 -2.41 -12.98
N PRO A 91 5.54 -1.88 -12.93
CA PRO A 91 5.78 -0.46 -12.63
C PRO A 91 5.07 0.49 -13.59
N LYS A 92 4.88 0.11 -14.87
CA LYS A 92 4.21 0.98 -15.84
C LYS A 92 2.73 1.08 -15.53
N GLN A 93 2.09 -0.05 -15.23
CA GLN A 93 0.69 -0.08 -14.83
C GLN A 93 0.49 0.66 -13.50
N MET A 94 1.38 0.45 -12.52
CA MET A 94 1.34 1.15 -11.24
C MET A 94 1.49 2.68 -11.41
N SER A 95 2.42 3.15 -12.26
CA SER A 95 2.55 4.59 -12.57
C SER A 95 1.30 5.16 -13.21
N LYS A 96 0.66 4.41 -14.13
CA LYS A 96 -0.61 4.82 -14.76
C LYS A 96 -1.75 4.91 -13.74
N ASN A 97 -1.82 3.96 -12.81
CA ASN A 97 -2.81 3.95 -11.74
C ASN A 97 -2.60 5.13 -10.78
N LEU A 98 -1.34 5.45 -10.45
CA LEU A 98 -1.01 6.61 -9.62
C LEU A 98 -1.43 7.93 -10.28
N GLU A 99 -1.22 8.08 -11.58
CA GLU A 99 -1.68 9.25 -12.32
C GLU A 99 -3.21 9.38 -12.30
N THR A 100 -3.92 8.25 -12.39
CA THR A 100 -5.39 8.23 -12.29
C THR A 100 -5.84 8.69 -10.90
N VAL A 101 -5.18 8.25 -9.83
CA VAL A 101 -5.43 8.73 -8.46
C VAL A 101 -5.21 10.23 -8.34
N ARG A 102 -4.13 10.77 -8.93
CA ARG A 102 -3.87 12.22 -8.94
C ARG A 102 -4.99 12.99 -9.64
N GLN A 103 -5.52 12.47 -10.76
CA GLN A 103 -6.64 13.08 -11.46
C GLN A 103 -7.92 13.07 -10.62
N MET A 104 -8.21 11.98 -9.91
CA MET A 104 -9.39 11.86 -9.04
C MET A 104 -9.37 12.83 -7.85
N LEU A 105 -8.18 13.18 -7.33
CA LEU A 105 -8.05 14.16 -6.24
C LEU A 105 -8.25 15.60 -6.69
N ASN A 106 -8.05 15.88 -7.98
CA ASN A 106 -8.18 17.21 -8.56
C ASN A 106 -9.53 17.45 -9.25
N ALA A 107 -10.41 16.45 -9.25
CA ALA A 107 -11.76 16.50 -9.80
C ALA A 107 -12.79 17.00 -8.77
#